data_AF-A0A2N1PVL7-F1
#
_entry.id   AF-A0A2N1PVL7-F1
#
_cell.length_a   1.000
_cell.length_b   1.000
_cell.length_c   1.000
_cell.angle_alpha   90.00
_cell.angle_beta   90.00
_cell.angle_gamma   90.00
#
_symmetry.space_group_name_H-M   'P 1'
#
loop_
_entity.id
_entity.type
_entity.pdbx_description
1 polymer ?
#
loop_
_entity_poly.entity_id
_entity_poly.type
_entity_poly.pdbx_seq_one_letter_code
_entity_poly.pdbx_strand_id
1 'polypeptide(L)'
;MQKFYIRVSEDKLASKLELFLDGFMDQPLRTVLTGLLVFIYTFLWLLLFIIPGLIKAYAYSMWLYLLDKDPSLLANEAITLSNKLTKGYKLRLFLMDLYFVFIYVALMIFFYILFRSSSMNPFFFVLIFILLLVVFIGFIYPKYMTSRTLLFKEIYEGYYGIESQEMPESPEVSGLL
;
A
#
# COMPACT_ATOMS: atom_id res chain seq x y z
N MET A 1 32.83 39.74 -22.76
CA MET A 1 32.64 38.29 -22.98
C MET A 1 31.39 37.72 -22.29
N GLN A 2 31.14 37.97 -20.98
CA GLN A 2 29.98 37.37 -20.27
C GLN A 2 28.59 37.73 -20.83
N LYS A 3 28.35 38.99 -21.28
CA LYS A 3 27.04 39.42 -21.83
C LYS A 3 26.63 38.71 -23.12
N PHE A 4 27.56 38.05 -23.82
CA PHE A 4 27.28 37.31 -25.05
C PHE A 4 26.73 35.91 -24.75
N TYR A 5 27.26 35.23 -23.72
CA TYR A 5 26.80 33.90 -23.32
C TYR A 5 25.36 33.89 -22.80
N ILE A 6 24.97 34.94 -22.05
CA ILE A 6 23.61 35.05 -21.51
C ILE A 6 22.59 35.19 -22.65
N ARG A 7 22.88 36.04 -23.66
CA ARG A 7 21.99 36.26 -24.81
C ARG A 7 21.83 35.00 -25.67
N VAL A 8 22.92 34.29 -25.94
CA VAL A 8 22.88 33.01 -26.68
C VAL A 8 22.13 31.93 -25.89
N SER A 9 22.16 31.96 -24.55
CA SER A 9 21.39 31.03 -23.71
C SER A 9 19.91 31.40 -23.65
N GLU A 10 19.56 32.69 -23.61
CA GLU A 10 18.18 33.17 -23.65
C GLU A 10 17.54 32.88 -25.01
N ASP A 11 18.24 33.09 -26.12
CA ASP A 11 17.74 32.78 -27.46
C ASP A 11 17.52 31.27 -27.66
N LYS A 12 18.43 30.42 -27.15
CA LYS A 12 18.26 28.96 -27.18
C LYS A 12 17.14 28.47 -26.26
N LEU A 13 16.95 29.13 -25.11
CA LEU A 13 15.89 28.82 -24.17
C LEU A 13 14.54 29.23 -24.75
N ALA A 14 14.44 30.44 -25.30
CA ALA A 14 13.27 30.95 -26.00
C ALA A 14 12.91 30.04 -27.18
N SER A 15 13.88 29.66 -28.03
CA SER A 15 13.61 28.75 -29.14
C SER A 15 13.16 27.35 -28.69
N LYS A 16 13.71 26.85 -27.57
CA LYS A 16 13.29 25.55 -27.00
C LYS A 16 11.89 25.64 -26.41
N LEU A 17 11.58 26.74 -25.71
CA LEU A 17 10.26 26.99 -25.14
C LEU A 17 9.25 27.17 -26.25
N GLU A 18 9.57 27.92 -27.31
CA GLU A 18 8.72 28.08 -28.48
C GLU A 18 8.46 26.74 -29.15
N LEU A 19 9.48 25.91 -29.43
CA LEU A 19 9.29 24.55 -29.95
C LEU A 19 8.44 23.65 -29.04
N PHE A 20 8.60 23.76 -27.71
CA PHE A 20 7.81 23.02 -26.74
C PHE A 20 6.36 23.50 -26.70
N LEU A 21 6.13 24.81 -26.75
CA LEU A 21 4.82 25.43 -26.71
C LEU A 21 4.08 25.23 -28.03
N ASP A 22 4.77 25.30 -29.17
CA ASP A 22 4.20 25.06 -30.49
C ASP A 22 3.74 23.60 -30.60
N GLY A 23 4.57 22.63 -30.19
CA GLY A 23 4.18 21.23 -30.11
C GLY A 23 3.05 20.94 -29.09
N PHE A 24 2.89 21.79 -28.06
CA PHE A 24 1.78 21.69 -27.10
C PHE A 24 0.48 22.32 -27.62
N MET A 25 0.58 23.39 -28.39
CA MET A 25 -0.56 24.15 -28.93
C MET A 25 -1.08 23.60 -30.27
N ASP A 26 -0.26 22.86 -31.01
CA ASP A 26 -0.66 22.28 -32.30
C ASP A 26 -1.72 21.18 -32.11
N GLN A 27 -1.63 20.37 -31.03
CA GLN A 27 -2.60 19.31 -30.70
C GLN A 27 -2.77 19.09 -29.19
N PRO A 28 -3.27 20.08 -28.42
CA PRO A 28 -3.38 20.00 -26.95
C PRO A 28 -4.22 18.80 -26.51
N LEU A 29 -5.27 18.47 -27.25
CA LEU A 29 -6.12 17.31 -26.99
C LEU A 29 -5.37 15.99 -27.15
N ARG A 30 -4.58 15.77 -28.21
CA ARG A 30 -3.83 14.51 -28.39
C ARG A 30 -2.72 14.37 -27.36
N THR A 31 -2.02 15.45 -27.01
CA THR A 31 -0.96 15.42 -26.01
C THR A 31 -1.50 15.11 -24.61
N VAL A 32 -2.62 15.74 -24.21
CA VAL A 32 -3.29 15.45 -22.93
C VAL A 32 -3.85 14.02 -22.91
N LEU A 33 -4.51 13.59 -23.99
CA LEU A 33 -5.08 12.24 -24.07
C LEU A 33 -4.00 11.15 -24.02
N THR A 34 -2.87 11.38 -24.70
CA THR A 34 -1.73 10.45 -24.70
C THR A 34 -1.04 10.42 -23.33
N GLY A 35 -0.84 11.59 -22.70
CA GLY A 35 -0.32 11.67 -21.34
C GLY A 35 -1.22 10.96 -20.31
N LEU A 36 -2.54 11.12 -20.45
CA LEU A 36 -3.53 10.42 -19.63
C LEU A 36 -3.46 8.90 -19.84
N LEU A 37 -3.36 8.44 -21.09
CA LEU A 37 -3.20 7.01 -21.41
C LEU A 37 -1.92 6.43 -20.79
N VAL A 38 -0.78 7.12 -20.96
CA VAL A 38 0.51 6.70 -20.39
C VAL A 38 0.43 6.65 -18.86
N PHE A 39 -0.22 7.64 -18.24
CA PHE A 39 -0.44 7.65 -16.79
C PHE A 39 -1.30 6.46 -16.34
N ILE A 40 -2.42 6.20 -17.01
CA ILE A 40 -3.30 5.06 -16.72
C ILE A 40 -2.53 3.74 -16.86
N TYR A 41 -1.80 3.54 -17.96
CA TYR A 41 -1.01 2.33 -18.16
C TYR A 41 0.08 2.16 -17.10
N THR A 42 0.81 3.24 -16.78
CA THR A 42 1.87 3.20 -15.75
C THR A 42 1.29 2.87 -14.37
N PHE A 43 0.14 3.45 -14.02
CA PHE A 43 -0.57 3.16 -12.79
C PHE A 43 -1.06 1.70 -12.75
N LEU A 44 -1.60 1.19 -13.87
CA LEU A 44 -2.07 -0.18 -13.99
C LEU A 44 -0.92 -1.19 -13.84
N TRP A 45 0.23 -0.90 -14.42
CA TRP A 45 1.45 -1.70 -14.26
C TRP A 45 1.91 -1.70 -12.80
N LEU A 46 2.00 -0.54 -12.14
CA LEU A 46 2.35 -0.47 -10.73
C LEU A 46 1.36 -1.26 -9.85
N LEU A 47 0.06 -1.12 -10.11
CA LEU A 47 -0.98 -1.87 -9.39
C LEU A 47 -0.79 -3.39 -9.58
N LEU A 48 -0.49 -3.82 -10.81
CA LEU A 48 -0.23 -5.22 -11.15
C LEU A 48 1.02 -5.78 -10.45
N PHE A 49 2.01 -4.95 -10.09
CA PHE A 49 3.22 -5.38 -9.38
C PHE A 49 3.11 -5.26 -7.85
N ILE A 50 2.38 -4.27 -7.34
CA ILE A 50 2.14 -4.07 -5.90
C ILE A 50 1.29 -5.21 -5.34
N ILE A 51 0.23 -5.61 -6.07
CA ILE A 51 -0.67 -6.70 -5.66
C ILE A 51 0.09 -8.03 -5.41
N PRO A 52 0.89 -8.59 -6.34
CA PRO A 52 1.60 -9.85 -6.13
C PRO A 52 2.67 -9.76 -5.03
N GLY A 53 3.32 -8.60 -4.86
CA GLY A 53 4.27 -8.37 -3.78
C GLY A 53 3.61 -8.44 -2.40
N LEU A 54 2.48 -7.76 -2.25
CA LEU A 54 1.72 -7.74 -0.99
C LEU A 54 1.07 -9.10 -0.70
N ILE A 55 0.58 -9.79 -1.74
CA ILE A 55 0.04 -11.15 -1.66
C ILE A 55 1.03 -12.12 -1.01
N LYS A 56 2.31 -12.05 -1.39
CA LYS A 56 3.34 -12.91 -0.79
C LYS A 56 3.61 -12.50 0.66
N ALA A 57 3.67 -11.20 0.96
CA ALA A 57 3.86 -10.70 2.32
C ALA A 57 2.77 -11.22 3.28
N TYR A 58 1.51 -11.34 2.82
CA TYR A 58 0.43 -11.89 3.65
C TYR A 58 0.62 -13.36 4.01
N ALA A 59 1.03 -14.20 3.05
CA ALA A 59 1.34 -15.61 3.32
C ALA A 59 2.45 -15.74 4.39
N TYR A 60 3.46 -14.86 4.33
CA TYR A 60 4.52 -14.76 5.34
C TYR A 60 4.08 -14.14 6.68
N SER A 61 2.86 -13.64 6.82
CA SER A 61 2.34 -13.23 8.14
C SER A 61 1.47 -14.30 8.79
N MET A 62 0.87 -15.18 7.99
CA MET A 62 -0.05 -16.20 8.49
C MET A 62 0.68 -17.45 9.00
N TRP A 63 1.85 -17.82 8.45
CA TRP A 63 2.63 -18.94 9.01
C TRP A 63 3.02 -18.72 10.48
N LEU A 64 3.29 -17.48 10.90
CA LEU A 64 3.56 -17.13 12.31
C LEU A 64 2.35 -17.45 13.20
N TYR A 65 1.14 -17.17 12.72
CA TYR A 65 -0.09 -17.51 13.44
C TYR A 65 -0.27 -19.03 13.55
N LEU A 66 0.10 -19.79 12.51
CA LEU A 66 0.03 -21.26 12.54
C LEU A 66 1.05 -21.85 13.52
N LEU A 67 2.29 -21.34 13.55
CA LEU A 67 3.33 -21.82 14.47
C LEU A 67 3.06 -21.48 15.94
N ASP A 68 2.42 -20.34 16.21
CA ASP A 68 1.95 -20.01 17.55
C ASP A 68 0.91 -21.02 18.06
N LYS A 69 0.15 -21.62 17.13
CA LYS A 69 -0.85 -22.65 17.45
C LYS A 69 -0.26 -24.05 17.50
N ASP A 70 0.66 -24.38 16.60
CA ASP A 70 1.34 -25.67 16.57
C ASP A 70 2.86 -25.48 16.40
N PRO A 71 3.64 -25.56 17.50
CA PRO A 71 5.09 -25.44 17.46
C PRO A 71 5.80 -26.62 16.77
N SER A 72 5.10 -27.75 16.54
CA SER A 72 5.68 -28.96 15.96
C SER A 72 5.76 -28.91 14.42
N LEU A 73 5.05 -27.95 13.82
CA LEU A 73 4.98 -27.75 12.37
C LEU A 73 6.33 -27.26 11.81
N LEU A 74 6.86 -27.97 10.82
CA LEU A 74 8.08 -27.57 10.13
C LEU A 74 7.83 -26.28 9.33
N ALA A 75 8.81 -25.36 9.30
CA ALA A 75 8.65 -24.05 8.65
C ALA A 75 8.17 -24.13 7.19
N ASN A 76 8.63 -25.14 6.44
CA ASN A 76 8.23 -25.38 5.05
C ASN A 76 6.75 -25.81 4.92
N GLU A 77 6.26 -26.61 5.86
CA GLU A 77 4.87 -27.07 5.91
C GLU A 77 3.94 -25.92 6.32
N ALA A 78 4.35 -25.11 7.30
CA ALA A 78 3.61 -23.91 7.72
C ALA A 78 3.48 -22.88 6.58
N ILE A 79 4.53 -22.70 5.77
CA ILE A 79 4.48 -21.81 4.59
C ILE A 79 3.56 -22.38 3.50
N THR A 80 3.57 -23.69 3.29
CA THR A 80 2.72 -24.34 2.25
C THR A 80 1.26 -24.29 2.65
N LEU A 81 0.95 -24.61 3.91
CA LEU A 81 -0.39 -24.56 4.47
C LEU A 81 -0.93 -23.13 4.52
N SER A 82 -0.14 -22.15 5.00
CA SER A 82 -0.55 -20.74 5.01
C SER A 82 -0.85 -20.18 3.62
N ASN A 83 -0.09 -20.56 2.59
CA ASN A 83 -0.36 -20.21 1.20
C ASN A 83 -1.68 -20.80 0.67
N LYS A 84 -2.02 -22.03 1.09
CA LYS A 84 -3.27 -22.70 0.72
C LYS A 84 -4.47 -22.05 1.42
N LEU A 85 -4.35 -21.76 2.72
CA LEU A 85 -5.38 -21.10 3.53
C LEU A 85 -5.68 -19.68 3.03
N THR A 86 -4.66 -18.91 2.66
CA THR A 86 -4.85 -17.54 2.15
C THR A 86 -5.31 -17.49 0.68
N LYS A 87 -5.41 -18.63 -0.03
CA LYS A 87 -5.81 -18.68 -1.44
C LYS A 87 -7.30 -18.33 -1.57
N GLY A 88 -7.59 -17.10 -2.01
CA GLY A 88 -8.96 -16.56 -2.14
C GLY A 88 -9.21 -15.32 -1.28
N TYR A 89 -8.56 -15.23 -0.12
CA TYR A 89 -8.70 -14.10 0.83
C TYR A 89 -7.64 -13.01 0.66
N LYS A 90 -6.64 -13.25 -0.21
CA LYS A 90 -5.57 -12.32 -0.60
C LYS A 90 -6.08 -10.92 -0.96
N LEU A 91 -7.14 -10.83 -1.76
CA LEU A 91 -7.74 -9.53 -2.12
C LEU A 91 -8.42 -8.85 -0.93
N ARG A 92 -9.10 -9.61 -0.06
CA ARG A 92 -9.76 -9.07 1.13
C ARG A 92 -8.75 -8.48 2.12
N LEU A 93 -7.60 -9.16 2.30
CA LEU A 93 -6.47 -8.63 3.09
C LEU A 93 -5.92 -7.33 2.49
N PHE A 94 -5.75 -7.27 1.16
CA PHE A 94 -5.34 -6.05 0.47
C PHE A 94 -6.32 -4.90 0.64
N LEU A 95 -7.61 -5.14 0.44
CA LEU A 95 -8.67 -4.13 0.62
C LEU A 95 -8.70 -3.58 2.05
N MET A 96 -8.47 -4.44 3.04
CA MET A 96 -8.39 -4.03 4.43
C MET A 96 -7.17 -3.12 4.67
N ASP A 97 -5.98 -3.51 4.24
CA ASP A 97 -4.78 -2.66 4.37
C ASP A 97 -4.93 -1.35 3.58
N LEU A 98 -5.54 -1.39 2.39
CA LEU A 98 -5.80 -0.20 1.58
C LEU A 98 -6.73 0.79 2.30
N TYR A 99 -7.76 0.30 2.98
CA TYR A 99 -8.65 1.15 3.78
C TYR A 99 -7.89 1.86 4.91
N PHE A 100 -7.04 1.15 5.64
CA PHE A 100 -6.24 1.75 6.72
C PHE A 100 -5.24 2.79 6.19
N VAL A 101 -4.58 2.50 5.06
CA VAL A 101 -3.68 3.45 4.39
C VAL A 101 -4.46 4.68 3.91
N PHE A 102 -5.65 4.50 3.36
CA PHE A 102 -6.48 5.60 2.89
C PHE A 102 -6.86 6.56 4.01
N ILE A 103 -7.22 6.04 5.20
CA ILE A 103 -7.50 6.89 6.38
C ILE A 103 -6.26 7.71 6.76
N TYR A 104 -5.08 7.09 6.77
CA TYR A 104 -3.84 7.79 7.11
C TYR A 104 -3.53 8.91 6.11
N VAL A 105 -3.64 8.62 4.81
CA VAL A 105 -3.41 9.61 3.74
C VAL A 105 -4.45 10.74 3.80
N ALA A 106 -5.73 10.43 4.03
CA ALA A 106 -6.78 11.43 4.16
C ALA A 106 -6.51 12.39 5.32
N LEU A 107 -6.05 11.87 6.48
CA LEU A 107 -5.66 12.71 7.61
C LEU A 107 -4.44 13.59 7.32
N MET A 108 -3.44 13.04 6.63
CA MET A 108 -2.27 13.82 6.21
C MET A 108 -2.65 14.98 5.30
N ILE A 109 -3.54 14.75 4.35
CA ILE A 109 -4.04 15.78 3.42
C ILE A 109 -4.84 16.84 4.18
N PHE A 110 -5.75 16.42 5.06
CA PHE A 110 -6.53 17.33 5.90
C PHE A 110 -5.62 18.22 6.75
N PHE A 111 -4.62 17.62 7.39
CA PHE A 111 -3.65 18.34 8.21
C PHE A 111 -2.79 19.31 7.39
N TYR A 112 -2.36 18.91 6.19
CA TYR A 112 -1.60 19.76 5.27
C TYR A 112 -2.40 21.00 4.84
N ILE A 113 -3.69 20.83 4.51
CA ILE A 113 -4.57 21.95 4.16
C ILE A 113 -4.74 22.90 5.35
N LEU A 114 -4.93 22.36 6.55
CA LEU A 114 -5.06 23.15 7.77
C LEU A 114 -3.78 23.94 8.08
N PHE A 115 -2.62 23.31 7.93
CA PHE A 115 -1.31 23.94 8.07
C PHE A 115 -1.14 25.11 7.09
N ARG A 116 -1.55 24.92 5.83
CA ARG A 116 -1.44 25.98 4.80
C ARG A 116 -2.39 27.15 5.05
N SER A 117 -3.58 26.91 5.60
CA SER A 117 -4.61 27.94 5.78
C SER A 117 -4.43 28.77 7.05
N SER A 118 -3.73 28.25 8.06
CA SER A 118 -3.66 28.88 9.38
C SER A 118 -2.49 29.85 9.50
N SER A 119 -2.72 31.00 10.14
CA SER A 119 -1.69 31.98 10.48
C SER A 119 -0.93 31.64 11.78
N MET A 120 -1.25 30.51 12.42
CA MET A 120 -0.59 30.09 13.66
C MET A 120 0.86 29.67 13.42
N ASN A 121 1.68 29.76 14.47
CA ASN A 121 3.09 29.40 14.40
C ASN A 121 3.26 27.89 14.06
N PRO A 122 4.13 27.52 13.10
CA PRO A 122 4.29 26.15 12.62
C PRO A 122 4.64 25.14 13.71
N PHE A 123 5.30 25.56 14.79
CA PHE A 123 5.66 24.64 15.90
C PHE A 123 4.44 24.05 16.61
N PHE A 124 3.35 24.82 16.78
CA PHE A 124 2.13 24.31 17.39
C PHE A 124 1.45 23.23 16.53
N PHE A 125 1.49 23.39 15.21
CA PHE A 125 1.01 22.37 14.28
C PHE A 125 1.79 21.07 14.41
N VAL A 126 3.12 21.14 14.43
CA VAL A 126 3.96 19.95 14.61
C VAL A 126 3.65 19.25 15.93
N LEU A 127 3.46 20.00 17.01
CA LEU A 127 3.10 19.43 18.32
C LEU A 127 1.74 18.72 18.28
N ILE A 128 0.71 19.36 17.72
CA ILE A 128 -0.63 18.78 17.54
C ILE A 128 -0.56 17.53 16.68
N PHE A 129 0.21 17.58 15.59
CA PHE A 129 0.39 16.45 14.68
C PHE A 129 1.04 15.25 15.39
N ILE A 130 2.12 15.47 16.13
CA ILE A 130 2.80 14.43 16.91
C ILE A 130 1.84 13.83 17.94
N LEU A 131 1.09 14.67 18.66
CA LEU A 131 0.11 14.20 19.65
C LEU A 131 -1.01 13.38 18.99
N LEU A 132 -1.51 13.83 17.83
CA LEU A 132 -2.52 13.12 17.06
C LEU A 132 -1.96 11.78 16.55
N LEU A 133 -0.71 11.73 16.07
CA LEU A 133 -0.06 10.48 15.69
C LEU A 133 0.05 9.50 16.87
N VAL A 134 0.41 9.96 18.07
CA VAL A 134 0.48 9.09 19.25
C VAL A 134 -0.90 8.51 19.60
N VAL A 135 -1.95 9.34 19.59
CA VAL A 135 -3.33 8.90 19.84
C VAL A 135 -3.82 7.94 18.73
N PHE A 136 -3.49 8.26 17.48
CA PHE A 136 -3.86 7.48 16.31
C PHE A 136 -3.19 6.12 16.32
N ILE A 137 -1.87 6.06 16.60
CA ILE A 137 -1.14 4.80 16.79
C ILE A 137 -1.78 4.01 17.92
N GLY A 138 -2.07 4.64 19.06
CA GLY A 138 -2.70 3.98 20.21
C GLY A 138 -4.10 3.41 19.94
N PHE A 139 -4.89 4.01 19.04
CA PHE A 139 -6.27 3.58 18.78
C PHE A 139 -6.42 2.69 17.53
N ILE A 140 -5.67 2.98 16.47
CA ILE A 140 -5.79 2.29 15.18
C ILE A 140 -4.88 1.09 15.07
N TYR A 141 -3.68 1.12 15.67
CA TYR A 141 -2.80 -0.05 15.64
C TYR A 141 -3.42 -1.30 16.30
N PRO A 142 -4.08 -1.20 17.47
CA PRO A 142 -4.75 -2.36 18.06
C PRO A 142 -5.92 -2.85 17.19
N LYS A 143 -6.71 -1.93 16.63
CA LYS A 143 -7.83 -2.29 15.73
C LYS A 143 -7.34 -2.97 14.46
N TYR A 144 -6.26 -2.46 13.87
CA TYR A 144 -5.59 -3.05 12.72
C TYR A 144 -5.15 -4.49 13.01
N MET A 145 -4.49 -4.71 14.15
CA MET A 145 -4.04 -6.03 14.57
C MET A 145 -5.20 -6.98 14.83
N THR A 146 -6.24 -6.55 15.57
CA THR A 146 -7.42 -7.37 15.88
C THR A 146 -8.21 -7.74 14.62
N SER A 147 -8.40 -6.82 13.68
CA SER A 147 -9.07 -7.13 12.42
C SER A 147 -8.31 -8.17 11.60
N ARG A 148 -6.97 -8.15 11.61
CA ARG A 148 -6.13 -9.17 10.96
C ARG A 148 -6.26 -10.53 11.61
N THR A 149 -6.20 -10.60 12.94
CA THR A 149 -6.29 -11.89 13.65
C THR A 149 -7.68 -12.50 13.53
N LEU A 150 -8.74 -11.70 13.56
CA LEU A 150 -10.11 -12.16 13.31
C LEU A 150 -10.29 -12.69 11.88
N LEU A 151 -9.72 -12.02 10.89
CA LEU A 151 -9.77 -12.48 9.50
C LEU A 151 -8.96 -13.78 9.34
N PHE A 152 -7.80 -13.90 9.98
CA PHE A 152 -7.04 -15.16 10.00
C PHE A 152 -7.80 -16.29 10.71
N LYS A 153 -8.47 -15.99 11.81
CA LYS A 153 -9.37 -16.92 12.50
C LYS A 153 -10.50 -17.35 11.57
N GLU A 154 -11.18 -16.41 10.91
CA GLU A 154 -12.25 -16.68 9.95
C GLU A 154 -11.78 -17.55 8.77
N ILE A 155 -10.59 -17.28 8.24
CA ILE A 155 -9.97 -18.11 7.18
C ILE A 155 -9.70 -19.53 7.68
N TYR A 156 -9.17 -19.66 8.90
CA TYR A 156 -8.84 -20.96 9.48
C TYR A 156 -10.10 -21.78 9.79
N GLU A 157 -11.08 -21.18 10.45
CA GLU A 157 -12.36 -21.80 10.79
C GLU A 157 -13.15 -22.17 9.53
N GLY A 158 -13.15 -21.29 8.52
CA GLY A 158 -13.78 -21.58 7.22
C GLY A 158 -13.12 -22.74 6.44
N TYR A 159 -11.84 -23.03 6.70
CA TYR A 159 -11.13 -24.14 6.05
C TYR A 159 -11.29 -25.47 6.79
N TYR A 160 -11.23 -25.47 8.12
CA TYR A 160 -11.34 -26.69 8.93
C TYR A 160 -12.78 -27.04 9.35
N GLY A 161 -13.73 -26.10 9.25
CA GLY A 161 -15.14 -26.33 9.60
C GLY A 161 -15.39 -26.56 11.10
N ILE A 162 -14.40 -26.27 11.96
CA ILE A 162 -14.42 -26.57 13.40
C ILE A 162 -14.29 -25.26 14.18
N GLU A 163 -15.17 -25.06 15.15
CA GLU A 163 -15.16 -23.93 16.08
C GLU A 163 -14.06 -24.13 17.13
N SER A 164 -12.85 -23.63 16.82
CA SER A 164 -11.71 -23.28 17.70
C SER A 164 -11.33 -24.13 18.94
N GLN A 165 -11.93 -25.30 19.22
CA GLN A 165 -11.71 -26.07 20.45
C GLN A 165 -11.16 -27.49 20.26
N GLU A 166 -11.22 -28.07 19.06
CA GLU A 166 -10.54 -29.34 18.77
C GLU A 166 -9.67 -29.20 17.53
N MET A 167 -8.35 -29.24 17.72
CA MET A 167 -7.41 -29.41 16.61
C MET A 167 -7.62 -30.80 16.02
N PRO A 168 -7.95 -30.94 14.73
CA PRO A 168 -7.70 -32.20 14.06
C PRO A 168 -6.18 -32.38 13.98
N GLU A 169 -5.69 -33.50 14.49
CA GLU A 169 -4.32 -33.98 14.30
C GLU A 169 -3.95 -33.78 12.83
N SER A 170 -2.81 -33.14 12.57
CA SER A 170 -2.43 -32.68 11.23
C SER A 170 -2.70 -33.79 10.21
N PRO A 171 -3.45 -33.54 9.12
CA PRO A 171 -3.65 -34.57 8.11
C PRO A 171 -2.27 -34.98 7.63
N GLU A 172 -1.93 -36.24 7.90
CA GLU A 172 -0.65 -36.89 7.60
C GLU A 172 -0.12 -36.39 6.25
N VAL A 173 0.92 -35.55 6.29
CA VAL A 173 1.60 -35.01 5.09
C VAL A 173 2.35 -36.13 4.33
N SER A 174 2.26 -37.37 4.85
CA SER A 174 2.78 -38.64 4.29
C SER A 174 2.35 -38.92 2.84
N GLY A 175 1.27 -38.29 2.34
CA GLY A 175 0.81 -38.43 0.95
C GLY A 175 1.40 -37.47 -0.08
N LEU A 176 2.37 -36.61 0.27
CA LEU A 176 2.89 -35.53 -0.60
C LEU A 176 4.39 -35.63 -0.95
N LEU A 177 5.03 -36.79 -0.70
CA LEU A 177 6.34 -37.14 -1.28
C LEU A 177 6.17 -38.10 -2.48
#